data_AF-A0A5B8Z1X9-F1
#
_entry.id   AF-A0A5B8Z1X9-F1
#
_cell.length_a   1.000
_cell.length_b   1.000
_cell.length_c   1.000
_cell.angle_alpha   90.00
_cell.angle_beta   90.00
_cell.angle_gamma   90.00
#
_symmetry.space_group_name_H-M   'P 1'
#
loop_
_entity.id
_entity.type
_entity.pdbx_description
1 polymer ?
#
loop_
_entity_poly.entity_id
_entity_poly.type
_entity_poly.pdbx_seq_one_letter_code
_entity_poly.pdbx_strand_id
1 'polypeptide(L)' 'MPKTNIFFDLFPNLIAEWHPTKNGDLKPSNFSYGSNKKIWWICAKGHEWETSIKERSRESQCPF' A
#
# COMPACT_ATOMS: atom_id res chain seq x y z
N MET A 1 8.90 13.19 20.36
CA MET A 1 8.23 13.38 19.05
C MET A 1 7.88 11.99 18.53
N PRO A 2 6.61 11.64 18.26
CA PRO A 2 6.33 10.31 17.75
C PRO A 2 6.91 10.26 16.33
N LYS A 3 7.89 9.37 16.12
CA LYS A 3 8.35 9.02 14.77
C LYS A 3 7.15 8.39 14.08
N THR A 4 6.50 9.13 13.19
CA THR A 4 5.30 8.66 12.50
C THR A 4 5.70 7.50 11.58
N ASN A 5 5.40 6.28 12.01
CA ASN A 5 5.73 5.04 11.30
C ASN A 5 4.73 4.79 10.16
N ILE A 6 4.25 5.86 9.51
CA ILE A 6 3.20 5.79 8.50
C ILE A 6 3.80 5.31 7.20
N PHE A 7 3.16 4.28 6.65
CA PHE A 7 3.65 3.59 5.46
C PHE A 7 3.87 4.54 4.28
N PHE A 8 2.93 5.45 4.05
CA PHE A 8 2.90 6.24 2.83
C PHE A 8 3.82 7.46 2.82
N ASP A 9 4.22 7.96 4.00
CA ASP A 9 5.21 9.03 4.09
C ASP A 9 6.60 8.57 3.59
N LEU A 10 6.88 7.27 3.73
CA LEU A 10 8.15 6.66 3.33
C LEU A 10 8.10 6.07 1.90
N PHE A 11 6.91 5.81 1.36
CA PHE A 11 6.71 5.15 0.07
C PHE A 11 5.63 5.85 -0.77
N PRO A 12 5.89 7.08 -1.29
CA PRO A 12 4.88 7.84 -2.04
C PRO A 12 4.44 7.16 -3.34
N ASN A 13 5.32 6.35 -3.95
CA ASN A 13 4.99 5.55 -5.13
C ASN A 13 3.91 4.49 -4.87
N LEU A 14 3.81 3.97 -3.64
CA LEU A 14 2.82 2.96 -3.28
C LEU A 14 1.43 3.58 -3.04
N ILE A 15 1.34 4.89 -2.79
CA ILE A 15 0.05 5.61 -2.79
C ILE A 15 -0.60 5.52 -4.17
N ALA A 16 0.19 5.73 -5.23
CA ALA A 16 -0.31 5.73 -6.61
C ALA A 16 -0.87 4.37 -7.01
N GLU A 17 -0.49 3.31 -6.30
CA GLU A 17 -0.95 1.95 -6.54
C GLU A 17 -2.04 1.49 -5.58
N TRP A 18 -2.51 2.35 -4.67
CA TRP A 18 -3.63 2.03 -3.80
C TRP A 18 -4.90 1.86 -4.65
N HIS A 19 -5.56 0.71 -4.52
CA HIS A 19 -6.76 0.47 -5.31
C HIS A 19 -7.89 1.44 -4.91
N PRO A 20 -8.49 2.20 -5.87
CA PRO A 20 -9.41 3.29 -5.55
C PRO A 20 -10.76 2.84 -4.97
N THR A 21 -11.26 1.65 -5.33
CA THR A 21 -12.59 1.18 -4.90
C THR A 21 -12.59 -0.10 -4.04
N LYS A 22 -11.69 -1.07 -4.30
CA LYS A 22 -11.68 -2.37 -3.60
C LYS A 22 -11.26 -2.33 -2.13
N ASN A 23 -10.68 -1.23 -1.66
CA ASN A 23 -10.28 -1.06 -0.27
C ASN A 23 -11.37 -0.43 0.62
N GLY A 24 -12.53 -0.05 0.06
CA GLY A 24 -13.63 0.54 0.81
C GLY A 24 -13.21 1.79 1.58
N ASP A 25 -13.56 1.84 2.87
CA ASP A 25 -13.26 2.98 3.77
C ASP A 25 -11.83 2.96 4.33
N LEU A 26 -11.00 1.98 3.96
CA LEU A 26 -9.63 1.91 4.44
C LEU A 26 -8.84 3.09 3.90
N LYS A 27 -8.25 3.89 4.82
CA LYS A 27 -7.38 4.99 4.41
C LYS A 27 -5.92 4.57 4.52
N PRO A 28 -5.10 4.99 3.55
CA PRO A 28 -3.65 4.84 3.58
C PRO A 28 -3.03 5.18 4.96
N SER A 29 -3.46 6.28 5.57
CA SER A 29 -2.95 6.78 6.86
C SER A 29 -3.23 5.88 8.07
N ASN A 30 -4.12 4.89 7.96
CA ASN A 30 -4.44 3.98 9.08
C ASN A 30 -3.36 2.90 9.29
N PHE A 31 -2.38 2.78 8.40
CA PHE A 31 -1.45 1.66 8.40
C PHE A 31 0.01 2.10 8.49
N SER A 32 0.78 1.32 9.24
CA SER A 32 2.24 1.39 9.24
C SER A 32 2.84 0.51 8.15
N TYR A 33 4.08 0.79 7.73
CA TYR A 33 4.76 0.01 6.69
C TYR A 33 4.97 -1.45 7.11
N GLY A 34 4.94 -1.76 8.41
CA GLY A 34 5.06 -3.12 8.93
C GLY A 34 3.75 -3.90 8.96
N SER A 35 2.63 -3.32 8.51
CA SER A 35 1.31 -3.93 8.62
C SER A 35 1.19 -5.20 7.76
N ASN A 36 0.77 -6.31 8.37
CA ASN A 36 0.43 -7.54 7.65
C ASN A 36 -0.99 -7.48 7.03
N LYS A 37 -1.68 -6.33 7.11
CA LYS A 37 -3.00 -6.16 6.48
C LYS A 37 -2.87 -6.31 4.97
N LYS A 38 -3.61 -7.27 4.42
CA LYS A 38 -3.80 -7.42 2.98
C LYS A 38 -4.82 -6.41 2.48
N ILE A 39 -4.46 -5.75 1.39
CA ILE A 39 -5.29 -4.77 0.69
C ILE A 39 -5.09 -4.96 -0.82
N TRP A 40 -5.98 -4.35 -1.58
CA TRP A 40 -5.91 -4.34 -3.03
C TRP A 40 -4.99 -3.23 -3.54
N TRP A 41 -4.20 -3.59 -4.54
CA TRP A 41 -3.29 -2.73 -5.27
C TRP A 41 -3.66 -2.74 -6.74
N ILE A 42 -3.34 -1.66 -7.44
CA ILE A 42 -3.47 -1.53 -8.89
C ILE A 42 -2.25 -0.81 -9.45
N CYS A 43 -1.57 -1.38 -10.44
CA CYS A 43 -0.47 -0.67 -11.09
C CYS A 43 -0.97 0.21 -12.24
N ALA A 44 -0.09 1.08 -12.76
CA ALA A 44 -0.41 1.93 -13.91
C ALA A 44 -0.81 1.16 -15.19
N LYS A 45 -0.47 -0.12 -15.30
CA LYS A 45 -0.90 -1.00 -16.41
C LYS A 45 -2.30 -1.59 -16.20
N GLY A 46 -2.93 -1.35 -15.05
CA GLY A 46 -4.24 -1.89 -14.70
C GLY A 46 -4.21 -3.31 -14.12
N HIS A 47 -3.03 -3.86 -13.79
CA HIS A 47 -2.97 -5.13 -13.06
C HIS A 47 -3.41 -4.91 -11.63
N GLU A 48 -4.29 -5.77 -11.13
CA GLU A 48 -4.82 -5.70 -9.77
C GLU A 48 -4.39 -6.93 -8.98
N TRP A 49 -3.94 -6.74 -7.75
CA TRP A 49 -3.58 -7.84 -6.87
C TRP A 49 -3.79 -7.50 -5.40
N GLU A 50 -3.91 -8.55 -4.59
CA GLU A 50 -4.00 -8.43 -3.14
C GLU A 50 -2.67 -8.89 -2.51
N THR A 51 -2.09 -8.05 -1.65
CA THR A 51 -0.92 -8.41 -0.84
C THR A 51 -0.83 -7.54 0.40
N SER A 52 0.03 -7.90 1.36
CA SER A 52 0.18 -7.12 2.58
C SER A 52 0.96 -5.81 2.34
N ILE A 53 0.65 -4.80 3.15
CA ILE A 53 1.39 -3.53 3.16
C ILE A 53 2.88 -3.77 3.45
N LYS A 54 3.19 -4.67 4.37
CA LYS A 54 4.57 -5.08 4.68
C LYS A 54 5.31 -5.65 3.48
N GLU A 55 4.65 -6.49 2.69
CA GLU A 55 5.26 -7.04 1.47
C GLU A 55 5.48 -5.94 0.43
N ARG A 56 4.51 -5.05 0.19
CA ARG A 56 4.71 -3.90 -0.73
C ARG A 56 5.75 -2.91 -0.25
N SER A 57 5.89 -2.72 1.06
CA SER A 57 6.95 -1.87 1.62
C SER A 57 8.35 -2.41 1.32
N ARG A 58 8.47 -3.73 1.10
CA ARG A 58 9.74 -4.40 0.78
C ARG A 58 9.94 -4.54 -0.73
N GLU A 59 8.87 -4.85 -1.45
CA GLU A 59 8.88 -5.08 -2.88
C GLU A 59 8.14 -3.95 -3.59
N SER A 60 8.86 -3.12 -4.35
CA SER A 60 8.27 -1.96 -5.00
C SER A 60 7.62 -2.26 -6.36
N GLN A 61 7.86 -3.43 -6.97
CA GLN A 61 7.42 -3.72 -8.33
C GLN A 61 6.10 -4.48 -8.37
N CYS A 62 5.26 -4.18 -9.37
CA CYS A 62 4.10 -4.97 -9.73
C CYS A 62 4.52 -6.43 -10.02
N PRO A 63 3.80 -7.46 -9.52
CA PRO A 63 4.18 -8.86 -9.68
C PRO A 63 3.91 -9.44 -11.09
N PHE A 64 3.47 -8.61 -12.03
CA PHE A 64 3.14 -8.94 -13.42
C PHE A 64 3.96 -8.10 -14.40
#